data_AF-G3IFJ6-F1
#
_entry.id   AF-G3IFJ6-F1
#
_cell.length_a   1.000
_cell.length_b   1.000
_cell.length_c   1.000
_cell.angle_alpha   90.00
_cell.angle_beta   90.00
_cell.angle_gamma   90.00
#
_symmetry.space_group_name_H-M   'P 1'
#
loop_
_entity.id
_entity.type
_entity.pdbx_description
1 polymer ?
#
loop_
_entity_poly.entity_id
_entity_poly.type
_entity_poly.pdbx_seq_one_letter_code
_entity_poly.pdbx_strand_id
1 'polypeptide(L)'
;MAGKPLFHYDDARGRMESVRWLLAAAGVDYEEKFIHTNEDLEKLRSGLADLNEMFIEYPYDPPGVKEANIALMKEKAANRYFPAFEKVLKSHGQDFLVGNKLSKADIHLVEMIYNMEELDANIIANFPLLQRNQAIAAMAGKPVLHYFDGGGRMEPVRWLLAAAGVEFEEKFLKTRDDLARLRNDGSLMFQQVPMVEIDGMKLVQTRAILNYIASKYNLYGKDMKERALYDMFTLGNIWVPS
;
A
#
# COMPACT_ATOMS: atom_id res chain seq x y z
N MET A 1 32.87 -15.36 1.34
CA MET A 1 32.27 -15.69 0.02
C MET A 1 30.77 -15.65 0.21
N ALA A 2 30.07 -14.71 -0.43
CA ALA A 2 28.62 -14.64 -0.35
C ALA A 2 28.03 -15.83 -1.12
N GLY A 3 27.08 -16.55 -0.52
CA GLY A 3 26.41 -17.68 -1.16
C GLY A 3 25.64 -17.24 -2.40
N LYS A 4 25.33 -18.21 -3.28
CA LYS A 4 24.52 -17.97 -4.49
C LYS A 4 23.19 -17.30 -4.10
N PRO A 5 22.70 -16.32 -4.88
CA PRO A 5 21.38 -15.76 -4.67
C PRO A 5 20.31 -16.87 -4.70
N LEU A 6 19.52 -16.99 -3.63
CA LEU A 6 18.42 -17.95 -3.52
C LEU A 6 17.09 -17.22 -3.69
N PHE A 7 16.37 -17.52 -4.76
CA PHE A 7 15.09 -16.89 -5.08
C PHE A 7 13.90 -17.78 -4.71
N HIS A 8 12.87 -17.19 -4.10
CA HIS A 8 11.64 -17.86 -3.68
C HIS A 8 10.46 -17.34 -4.53
N TYR A 9 9.77 -18.20 -5.32
CA TYR A 9 8.75 -17.75 -6.30
C TYR A 9 7.65 -18.80 -6.62
N ASP A 10 6.55 -18.39 -7.27
CA ASP A 10 5.43 -19.26 -7.76
C ASP A 10 5.68 -19.78 -9.19
N ASP A 11 5.17 -20.97 -9.54
CA ASP A 11 5.49 -21.67 -10.81
C ASP A 11 4.68 -21.18 -12.04
N ALA A 12 4.04 -20.01 -11.99
CA ALA A 12 3.40 -19.45 -13.18
C ALA A 12 4.45 -18.77 -14.08
N ARG A 13 4.38 -19.01 -15.40
CA ARG A 13 5.32 -18.52 -16.45
C ARG A 13 5.51 -16.98 -16.54
N GLY A 14 5.00 -16.18 -15.61
CA GLY A 14 5.03 -14.71 -15.63
C GLY A 14 6.03 -14.05 -14.66
N ARG A 15 6.43 -12.81 -15.01
CA ARG A 15 7.26 -11.83 -14.27
C ARG A 15 8.65 -12.25 -13.75
N MET A 16 8.98 -13.53 -13.59
CA MET A 16 10.37 -13.98 -13.29
C MET A 16 11.24 -14.18 -14.52
N GLU A 17 10.64 -14.25 -15.71
CA GLU A 17 11.38 -14.49 -16.93
C GLU A 17 12.36 -13.34 -17.26
N SER A 18 11.93 -12.10 -17.05
CA SER A 18 12.78 -10.91 -17.19
C SER A 18 13.95 -10.87 -16.19
N VAL A 19 13.77 -11.44 -15.00
CA VAL A 19 14.84 -11.53 -13.98
C VAL A 19 15.84 -12.64 -14.32
N ARG A 20 15.35 -13.79 -14.83
CA ARG A 20 16.20 -14.88 -15.34
C ARG A 20 17.06 -14.42 -16.51
N TRP A 21 16.47 -13.65 -17.44
CA TRP A 21 17.19 -13.02 -18.56
C TRP A 21 18.28 -12.06 -18.08
N LEU A 22 18.00 -11.23 -17.07
CA LEU A 22 18.98 -10.29 -16.53
C LEU A 22 20.16 -11.00 -15.83
N LEU A 23 19.88 -12.04 -15.05
CA LEU A 23 20.91 -12.81 -14.34
C LEU A 23 21.76 -13.65 -15.29
N ALA A 24 21.14 -14.23 -16.33
CA ALA A 24 21.85 -14.94 -17.40
C ALA A 24 22.75 -13.97 -18.21
N ALA A 25 22.25 -12.77 -18.54
CA ALA A 25 23.04 -11.74 -19.22
C ALA A 25 24.21 -11.22 -18.37
N ALA A 26 24.07 -11.25 -17.04
CA ALA A 26 25.11 -10.87 -16.09
C ALA A 26 26.07 -12.02 -15.71
N GLY A 27 25.84 -13.25 -16.21
CA GLY A 27 26.67 -14.42 -15.90
C GLY A 27 26.63 -14.86 -14.43
N VAL A 28 25.55 -14.55 -13.71
CA VAL A 28 25.42 -14.84 -12.27
C VAL A 28 24.71 -16.18 -12.07
N ASP A 29 25.39 -17.15 -11.46
CA ASP A 29 24.78 -18.40 -10.99
C ASP A 29 23.83 -18.16 -9.82
N TYR A 30 22.64 -18.76 -9.85
CA TYR A 30 21.63 -18.65 -8.81
C TYR A 30 20.97 -19.99 -8.49
N GLU A 31 20.28 -20.06 -7.34
CA GLU A 31 19.45 -21.20 -6.94
C GLU A 31 17.98 -20.75 -6.85
N GLU A 32 17.06 -21.55 -7.36
CA GLU A 32 15.62 -21.31 -7.24
C GLU A 32 15.01 -22.30 -6.24
N LYS A 33 14.25 -21.78 -5.29
CA LYS A 33 13.42 -22.57 -4.38
C LYS A 33 11.96 -22.22 -4.61
N PHE A 34 11.28 -23.04 -5.40
CA PHE A 34 9.86 -22.89 -5.65
C PHE A 34 9.10 -22.96 -4.32
N ILE A 35 8.28 -21.93 -4.04
CA ILE A 35 7.42 -21.93 -2.85
C ILE A 35 6.21 -22.79 -3.16
N HIS A 36 6.30 -24.08 -2.87
CA HIS A 36 5.15 -24.96 -2.90
C HIS A 36 4.52 -25.03 -1.50
N THR A 37 3.73 -24.00 -1.16
CA THR A 37 2.47 -24.14 -0.41
C THR A 37 1.78 -22.78 -0.34
N ASN A 38 0.77 -22.56 -1.18
CA ASN A 38 -0.52 -22.03 -0.75
C ASN A 38 -1.51 -22.13 -1.92
N GLU A 39 -2.12 -23.31 -2.04
CA GLU A 39 -3.30 -23.53 -2.88
C GLU A 39 -4.38 -22.46 -2.62
N ASP A 40 -4.45 -21.95 -1.38
CA ASP A 40 -5.31 -20.85 -0.97
C ASP A 40 -4.92 -19.50 -1.61
N LEU A 41 -3.62 -19.17 -1.74
CA LEU A 41 -3.20 -17.92 -2.40
C LEU A 41 -3.49 -17.92 -3.90
N GLU A 42 -3.31 -19.06 -4.58
CA GLU A 42 -3.64 -19.16 -5.99
C GLU A 42 -5.16 -19.22 -6.22
N LYS A 43 -5.92 -19.86 -5.32
CA LYS A 43 -7.39 -19.75 -5.29
C LYS A 43 -7.84 -18.30 -5.10
N LEU A 44 -7.24 -17.55 -4.18
CA LEU A 44 -7.55 -16.13 -3.97
C LEU A 44 -7.18 -15.28 -5.19
N ARG A 45 -6.02 -15.52 -5.81
CA ARG A 45 -5.57 -14.81 -7.01
C ARG A 45 -6.47 -15.07 -8.23
N SER A 46 -6.81 -16.33 -8.47
CA SER A 46 -7.74 -16.74 -9.52
C SER A 46 -9.16 -16.18 -9.28
N GLY A 47 -9.55 -16.08 -8.01
CA GLY A 47 -10.85 -15.57 -7.60
C GLY A 47 -11.02 -14.07 -7.76
N LEU A 48 -9.97 -13.32 -7.39
CA LEU A 48 -9.87 -11.88 -7.63
C LEU A 48 -9.94 -11.56 -9.13
N ALA A 49 -9.25 -12.35 -9.98
CA ALA A 49 -9.30 -12.15 -11.42
C ALA A 49 -10.70 -12.39 -12.00
N ASP A 50 -11.40 -13.43 -11.54
CA ASP A 50 -12.76 -13.80 -11.98
C ASP A 50 -13.80 -12.71 -11.66
N LEU A 51 -13.81 -12.17 -10.44
CA LEU A 51 -14.72 -11.06 -10.11
C LEU A 51 -14.36 -9.76 -10.85
N ASN A 52 -13.07 -9.46 -10.98
CA ASN A 52 -12.63 -8.24 -11.65
C ASN A 52 -12.98 -8.26 -13.15
N GLU A 53 -12.83 -9.41 -13.81
CA GLU A 53 -13.22 -9.58 -15.21
C GLU A 53 -14.74 -9.42 -15.39
N MET A 54 -15.54 -10.05 -14.52
CA MET A 54 -17.00 -9.84 -14.52
C MET A 54 -17.38 -8.36 -14.31
N PHE A 55 -16.66 -7.65 -13.43
CA PHE A 55 -16.92 -6.23 -13.16
C PHE A 55 -16.46 -5.31 -14.31
N ILE A 56 -15.46 -5.69 -15.10
CA ILE A 56 -15.05 -4.93 -16.28
C ILE A 56 -16.09 -5.06 -17.41
N GLU A 57 -16.67 -6.25 -17.57
CA GLU A 57 -17.61 -6.54 -18.66
C GLU A 57 -19.06 -6.11 -18.34
N TYR A 58 -19.47 -6.07 -17.06
CA TYR A 58 -20.86 -5.78 -16.69
C TYR A 58 -21.48 -4.49 -17.25
N PRO A 59 -20.74 -3.39 -17.48
CA PRO A 59 -21.31 -2.19 -18.07
C PRO A 59 -21.80 -2.39 -19.50
N TYR A 60 -21.25 -3.39 -20.20
CA TYR A 60 -21.53 -3.72 -21.60
C TYR A 60 -22.58 -4.82 -21.78
N ASP A 61 -23.01 -5.45 -20.67
CA ASP A 61 -24.01 -6.51 -20.71
C ASP A 61 -25.41 -6.01 -21.15
N PRO A 62 -26.15 -6.79 -21.95
CA PRO A 62 -27.56 -6.54 -22.23
C PRO A 62 -28.38 -6.51 -20.93
N PRO A 63 -29.48 -5.73 -20.85
CA PRO A 63 -30.26 -5.54 -19.63
C PRO A 63 -30.55 -6.85 -18.87
N GLY A 64 -31.20 -7.84 -19.50
CA GLY A 64 -31.56 -9.10 -18.82
C GLY A 64 -30.41 -10.04 -18.44
N VAL A 65 -29.19 -9.80 -18.95
CA VAL A 65 -27.97 -10.54 -18.55
C VAL A 65 -27.31 -9.84 -17.38
N LYS A 66 -27.42 -8.51 -17.32
CA LYS A 66 -26.80 -7.66 -16.31
C LYS A 66 -27.31 -8.00 -14.91
N GLU A 67 -28.61 -8.18 -14.70
CA GLU A 67 -29.13 -8.54 -13.37
C GLU A 67 -28.65 -9.94 -12.93
N ALA A 68 -28.58 -10.89 -13.87
CA ALA A 68 -28.08 -12.23 -13.59
C ALA A 68 -26.59 -12.22 -13.22
N ASN A 69 -25.78 -11.44 -13.94
CA ASN A 69 -24.35 -11.28 -13.66
C ASN A 69 -24.10 -10.54 -12.34
N ILE A 70 -24.89 -9.51 -12.01
CA ILE A 70 -24.83 -8.86 -10.69
C ILE A 70 -25.15 -9.85 -9.57
N ALA A 71 -26.20 -10.67 -9.73
CA ALA A 71 -26.55 -11.68 -8.74
C ALA A 71 -25.43 -12.72 -8.58
N LEU A 72 -24.82 -13.16 -9.69
CA LEU A 72 -23.69 -14.09 -9.68
C LEU A 72 -22.44 -13.49 -9.02
N MET A 73 -22.12 -12.22 -9.30
CA MET A 73 -21.00 -11.52 -8.64
C MET A 73 -21.19 -11.47 -7.12
N LYS A 74 -22.40 -11.10 -6.66
CA LYS A 74 -22.73 -11.06 -5.22
C LYS A 74 -22.64 -12.44 -4.57
N GLU A 75 -23.18 -13.46 -5.23
CA GLU A 75 -23.12 -14.84 -4.76
C GLU A 75 -21.67 -15.31 -4.60
N LYS A 76 -20.85 -15.14 -5.64
CA LYS A 76 -19.42 -15.50 -5.60
C LYS A 76 -18.66 -14.73 -4.52
N ALA A 77 -18.90 -13.42 -4.39
CA ALA A 77 -18.26 -12.60 -3.37
C ALA A 77 -18.60 -13.10 -1.95
N ALA A 78 -19.89 -13.26 -1.65
CA ALA A 78 -20.37 -13.62 -0.32
C ALA A 78 -20.07 -15.08 0.07
N ASN A 79 -20.11 -16.03 -0.88
CA ASN A 79 -20.02 -17.46 -0.57
C ASN A 79 -18.65 -18.07 -0.84
N ARG A 80 -17.83 -17.44 -1.68
CA ARG A 80 -16.53 -18.01 -2.10
C ARG A 80 -15.36 -17.13 -1.69
N TYR A 81 -15.38 -15.86 -2.07
CA TYR A 81 -14.18 -15.03 -1.98
C TYR A 81 -14.00 -14.37 -0.61
N PHE A 82 -14.99 -13.62 -0.13
CA PHE A 82 -14.91 -12.96 1.17
C PHE A 82 -14.71 -13.94 2.34
N PRO A 83 -15.38 -15.11 2.40
CA PRO A 83 -15.09 -16.11 3.43
C PRO A 83 -13.64 -16.61 3.41
N ALA A 84 -13.02 -16.71 2.23
CA ALA A 84 -11.64 -17.17 2.11
C ALA A 84 -10.65 -16.13 2.65
N PHE A 85 -10.81 -14.84 2.30
CA PHE A 85 -9.97 -13.77 2.85
C PHE A 85 -10.19 -13.57 4.36
N GLU A 86 -11.44 -13.62 4.83
CA GLU A 86 -11.79 -13.55 6.26
C GLU A 86 -11.10 -14.71 7.03
N LYS A 87 -11.10 -15.92 6.46
CA LYS A 87 -10.41 -17.07 7.05
C LYS A 87 -8.90 -16.88 7.11
N VAL A 88 -8.28 -16.28 6.09
CA VAL A 88 -6.85 -15.95 6.10
C VAL A 88 -6.53 -15.02 7.27
N LEU A 89 -7.22 -13.88 7.36
CA LEU A 89 -7.04 -12.91 8.44
C LEU A 89 -7.25 -13.55 9.82
N LYS A 90 -8.27 -14.41 9.94
CA LYS A 90 -8.56 -15.16 11.18
C LYS A 90 -7.46 -16.17 11.52
N SER A 91 -6.87 -16.83 10.53
CA SER A 91 -5.92 -17.92 10.74
C SER A 91 -4.61 -17.45 11.37
N HIS A 92 -4.12 -16.27 10.97
CA HIS A 92 -2.89 -15.70 11.50
C HIS A 92 -3.14 -14.59 12.54
N GLY A 93 -4.37 -14.07 12.65
CA GLY A 93 -4.74 -13.06 13.65
C GLY A 93 -4.05 -11.71 13.45
N GLN A 94 -3.73 -11.36 12.21
CA GLN A 94 -3.05 -10.10 11.85
C GLN A 94 -3.99 -9.19 11.07
N ASP A 95 -3.63 -7.91 10.98
CA ASP A 95 -4.43 -6.89 10.30
C ASP A 95 -4.29 -6.91 8.77
N PHE A 96 -3.21 -7.52 8.26
CA PHE A 96 -2.88 -7.58 6.84
C PHE A 96 -2.82 -9.03 6.35
N LEU A 97 -3.15 -9.25 5.08
CA LEU A 97 -3.17 -10.56 4.45
C LEU A 97 -1.79 -11.24 4.41
N VAL A 98 -0.71 -10.45 4.32
CA VAL A 98 0.65 -11.00 4.17
C VAL A 98 1.66 -10.21 5.00
N GLY A 99 2.39 -10.93 5.86
CA GLY A 99 3.61 -10.42 6.49
C GLY A 99 3.40 -9.30 7.51
N ASN A 100 2.20 -9.21 8.09
CA ASN A 100 1.81 -8.20 9.09
C ASN A 100 2.11 -6.74 8.68
N LYS A 101 2.02 -6.43 7.39
CA LYS A 101 2.18 -5.07 6.85
C LYS A 101 1.33 -4.91 5.61
N LEU A 102 0.95 -3.68 5.28
CA LEU A 102 0.23 -3.38 4.04
C LEU A 102 0.99 -3.94 2.83
N SER A 103 0.28 -4.71 2.02
CA SER A 103 0.79 -5.31 0.81
C SER A 103 -0.15 -5.04 -0.37
N LYS A 104 0.33 -5.37 -1.57
CA LYS A 104 -0.51 -5.33 -2.77
C LYS A 104 -1.74 -6.24 -2.67
N ALA A 105 -1.68 -7.30 -1.88
CA ALA A 105 -2.84 -8.19 -1.67
C ALA A 105 -3.97 -7.47 -0.94
N ASP A 106 -3.64 -6.65 0.08
CA ASP A 106 -4.63 -5.86 0.83
C ASP A 106 -5.26 -4.79 -0.07
N ILE A 107 -4.46 -4.11 -0.89
CA ILE A 107 -4.95 -3.09 -1.83
C ILE A 107 -5.96 -3.69 -2.84
N HIS A 108 -5.65 -4.85 -3.42
CA HIS A 108 -6.56 -5.51 -4.35
C HIS A 108 -7.82 -6.05 -3.68
N LEU A 109 -7.72 -6.53 -2.43
CA LEU A 109 -8.89 -6.92 -1.66
C LEU A 109 -9.79 -5.70 -1.41
N VAL A 110 -9.23 -4.54 -1.07
CA VAL A 110 -10.01 -3.30 -0.88
C VAL A 110 -10.67 -2.82 -2.15
N GLU A 111 -9.95 -2.82 -3.27
CA GLU A 111 -10.51 -2.51 -4.59
C GLU A 111 -11.72 -3.41 -4.93
N MET A 112 -11.58 -4.73 -4.70
CA MET A 112 -12.67 -5.69 -4.90
C MET A 112 -13.85 -5.40 -3.97
N ILE A 113 -13.60 -5.08 -2.70
CA ILE A 113 -14.65 -4.73 -1.74
C ILE A 113 -15.40 -3.50 -2.22
N TYR A 114 -14.71 -2.42 -2.63
CA TYR A 114 -15.36 -1.21 -3.13
C TYR A 114 -16.23 -1.47 -4.36
N ASN A 115 -15.72 -2.22 -5.34
CA ASN A 115 -16.51 -2.60 -6.52
C ASN A 115 -17.79 -3.37 -6.14
N MET A 116 -17.71 -4.27 -5.15
CA MET A 116 -18.87 -5.01 -4.68
C MET A 116 -19.84 -4.15 -3.84
N GLU A 117 -19.33 -3.17 -3.09
CA GLU A 117 -20.14 -2.22 -2.33
C GLU A 117 -20.96 -1.28 -3.22
N GLU A 118 -20.47 -0.96 -4.43
CA GLU A 118 -21.27 -0.24 -5.45
C GLU A 118 -22.52 -1.04 -5.86
N LEU A 119 -22.47 -2.38 -5.79
CA LEU A 119 -23.58 -3.26 -6.11
C LEU A 119 -24.45 -3.57 -4.89
N ASP A 120 -23.85 -3.68 -3.69
CA ASP A 120 -24.51 -3.91 -2.41
C ASP A 120 -23.67 -3.39 -1.24
N ALA A 121 -24.10 -2.27 -0.65
CA ALA A 121 -23.41 -1.62 0.46
C ALA A 121 -23.27 -2.50 1.73
N ASN A 122 -24.01 -3.60 1.84
CA ASN A 122 -23.94 -4.51 3.00
C ASN A 122 -23.16 -5.80 2.70
N ILE A 123 -22.52 -5.92 1.54
CA ILE A 123 -21.92 -7.18 1.08
C ILE A 123 -20.85 -7.73 2.03
N ILE A 124 -20.16 -6.86 2.79
CA ILE A 124 -19.18 -7.25 3.81
C ILE A 124 -19.68 -7.21 5.25
N ALA A 125 -20.97 -6.95 5.51
CA ALA A 125 -21.49 -6.71 6.87
C ALA A 125 -21.27 -7.89 7.85
N ASN A 126 -21.14 -9.11 7.32
CA ASN A 126 -20.88 -10.32 8.11
C ASN A 126 -19.39 -10.71 8.19
N PHE A 127 -18.49 -9.86 7.69
CA PHE A 127 -17.04 -10.12 7.58
C PHE A 127 -16.24 -9.04 8.33
N PRO A 128 -16.21 -9.10 9.68
CA PRO A 128 -15.61 -8.04 10.50
C PRO A 128 -14.10 -7.87 10.30
N LEU A 129 -13.35 -8.92 9.94
CA LEU A 129 -11.92 -8.78 9.65
C LEU A 129 -11.68 -8.13 8.30
N LEU A 130 -12.51 -8.39 7.30
CA LEU A 130 -12.48 -7.64 6.04
C LEU A 130 -12.81 -6.16 6.24
N GLN A 131 -13.83 -5.83 7.05
CA GLN A 131 -14.13 -4.43 7.39
C GLN A 131 -12.92 -3.75 8.06
N ARG A 132 -12.23 -4.46 8.97
CA ARG A 132 -11.03 -3.95 9.64
C ARG A 132 -9.85 -3.80 8.66
N ASN A 133 -9.60 -4.79 7.82
CA ASN A 133 -8.55 -4.74 6.80
C ASN A 133 -8.81 -3.59 5.81
N GLN A 134 -10.05 -3.44 5.33
CA GLN A 134 -10.47 -2.34 4.46
C GLN A 134 -10.26 -0.99 5.13
N ALA A 135 -10.67 -0.82 6.39
CA ALA A 135 -10.46 0.45 7.10
C ALA A 135 -8.97 0.78 7.24
N ILE A 136 -8.13 -0.19 7.59
CA ILE A 136 -6.68 0.00 7.76
C ILE A 136 -5.98 0.28 6.42
N ALA A 137 -6.35 -0.44 5.36
CA ALA A 137 -5.80 -0.23 4.02
C ALA A 137 -6.34 1.04 3.35
N ALA A 138 -7.57 1.45 3.62
CA ALA A 138 -8.12 2.75 3.20
C ALA A 138 -7.44 3.93 3.93
N MET A 139 -7.06 3.73 5.20
CA MET A 139 -6.17 4.66 5.92
C MET A 139 -4.72 4.65 5.40
N ALA A 140 -4.36 3.69 4.55
CA ALA A 140 -3.18 3.75 3.70
C ALA A 140 -3.42 4.41 2.33
N GLY A 141 -4.58 5.07 2.16
CA GLY A 141 -4.92 5.93 1.04
C GLY A 141 -3.93 7.10 0.86
N LYS A 142 -4.21 7.95 -0.15
CA LYS A 142 -3.33 9.06 -0.54
C LYS A 142 -2.81 9.82 0.68
N PRO A 143 -1.49 10.05 0.80
CA PRO A 143 -0.96 10.81 1.93
C PRO A 143 -1.68 12.16 2.04
N VAL A 144 -2.06 12.56 3.26
CA VAL A 144 -2.71 13.85 3.51
C VAL A 144 -1.71 14.76 4.21
N LEU A 145 -1.39 15.89 3.57
CA LEU A 145 -0.37 16.83 4.02
C LEU A 145 -1.04 17.98 4.76
N HIS A 146 -0.64 18.20 6.02
CA HIS A 146 -1.12 19.31 6.83
C HIS A 146 0.02 20.33 7.03
N TYR A 147 -0.10 21.47 6.36
CA TYR A 147 0.86 22.57 6.48
C TYR A 147 0.23 23.93 6.15
N PHE A 148 0.98 25.01 6.33
CA PHE A 148 0.60 26.33 5.85
C PHE A 148 0.59 26.36 4.31
N ASP A 149 -0.17 27.29 3.74
CA ASP A 149 -0.22 27.56 2.30
C ASP A 149 1.10 28.22 1.84
N GLY A 150 2.12 27.39 1.66
CA GLY A 150 3.48 27.76 1.30
C GLY A 150 4.43 26.56 1.32
N GLY A 151 5.62 26.73 0.75
CA GLY A 151 6.62 25.65 0.63
C GLY A 151 7.18 25.22 1.99
N GLY A 152 8.02 26.07 2.58
CA GLY A 152 8.59 25.87 3.91
C GLY A 152 9.13 24.46 4.17
N ARG A 153 8.80 23.89 5.32
CA ARG A 153 9.25 22.56 5.76
C ARG A 153 8.49 21.39 5.12
N MET A 154 7.40 21.65 4.38
CA MET A 154 6.62 20.63 3.68
C MET A 154 7.09 20.43 2.24
N GLU A 155 7.75 21.43 1.64
CA GLU A 155 8.18 21.37 0.24
C GLU A 155 9.03 20.13 -0.11
N PRO A 156 10.03 19.73 0.69
CA PRO A 156 10.80 18.53 0.39
C PRO A 156 9.96 17.24 0.43
N VAL A 157 8.91 17.21 1.26
CA VAL A 157 7.98 16.07 1.37
C VAL A 157 7.15 15.95 0.09
N ARG A 158 6.63 17.08 -0.43
CA ARG A 158 5.91 17.14 -1.71
C ARG A 158 6.77 16.64 -2.85
N TRP A 159 8.00 17.14 -2.96
CA TRP A 159 8.93 16.71 -4.02
C TRP A 159 9.26 15.23 -3.94
N LEU A 160 9.44 14.69 -2.73
CA LEU A 160 9.75 13.27 -2.55
C LEU A 160 8.57 12.37 -2.93
N LEU A 161 7.34 12.74 -2.55
CA LEU A 161 6.13 12.03 -2.97
C LEU A 161 5.91 12.10 -4.49
N ALA A 162 6.11 13.29 -5.09
CA ALA A 162 6.02 13.47 -6.53
C ALA A 162 7.10 12.65 -7.28
N ALA A 163 8.34 12.62 -6.79
CA ALA A 163 9.41 11.79 -7.35
C ALA A 163 9.12 10.28 -7.22
N ALA A 164 8.38 9.89 -6.18
CA ALA A 164 7.89 8.52 -6.00
C ALA A 164 6.66 8.17 -6.86
N GLY A 165 6.10 9.14 -7.61
CA GLY A 165 4.87 8.97 -8.38
C GLY A 165 3.62 8.81 -7.51
N VAL A 166 3.64 9.33 -6.28
CA VAL A 166 2.55 9.20 -5.31
C VAL A 166 1.70 10.47 -5.33
N GLU A 167 0.42 10.31 -5.66
CA GLU A 167 -0.56 11.38 -5.49
C GLU A 167 -0.88 11.60 -4.02
N PHE A 168 -1.06 12.86 -3.61
CA PHE A 168 -1.33 13.25 -2.24
C PHE A 168 -2.38 14.37 -2.17
N GLU A 169 -3.01 14.49 -1.01
CA GLU A 169 -3.98 15.55 -0.71
C GLU A 169 -3.34 16.63 0.16
N GLU A 170 -3.75 17.89 -0.02
CA GLU A 170 -3.31 19.03 0.80
C GLU A 170 -4.46 19.56 1.65
N LYS A 171 -4.24 19.63 2.97
CA LYS A 171 -5.11 20.31 3.93
C LYS A 171 -4.37 21.51 4.52
N PHE A 172 -4.52 22.66 3.86
CA PHE A 172 -3.87 23.90 4.27
C PHE A 172 -4.44 24.46 5.57
N LEU A 173 -3.55 24.81 6.50
CA LEU A 173 -3.87 25.55 7.72
C LEU A 173 -3.98 27.04 7.38
N LYS A 174 -5.20 27.56 7.33
CA LYS A 174 -5.48 28.95 6.93
C LYS A 174 -5.56 29.88 8.14
N THR A 175 -5.93 29.35 9.30
CA THR A 175 -6.17 30.11 10.52
C THR A 175 -5.38 29.54 11.70
N ARG A 176 -5.26 30.32 12.77
CA ARG A 176 -4.71 29.83 14.04
C ARG A 176 -5.56 28.73 14.67
N ASP A 177 -6.87 28.76 14.44
CA ASP A 177 -7.80 27.77 14.95
C ASP A 177 -7.59 26.39 14.29
N ASP A 178 -7.21 26.35 13.01
CA ASP A 178 -6.87 25.09 12.32
C ASP A 178 -5.68 24.39 13.00
N LEU A 179 -4.64 25.16 13.35
CA LEU A 179 -3.49 24.64 14.09
C LEU A 179 -3.87 24.26 15.53
N ALA A 180 -4.73 25.04 16.18
CA ALA A 180 -5.20 24.74 17.54
C ALA A 180 -5.98 23.41 17.59
N ARG A 181 -6.81 23.12 16.57
CA ARG A 181 -7.53 21.84 16.46
C ARG A 181 -6.57 20.63 16.44
N LEU A 182 -5.54 20.67 15.59
CA LEU A 182 -4.53 19.61 15.49
C LEU A 182 -3.66 19.45 16.75
N ARG A 183 -3.54 20.52 17.56
CA ARG A 183 -2.87 20.45 18.86
C ARG A 183 -3.77 19.83 19.92
N ASN A 184 -5.04 20.23 19.95
CA ASN A 184 -6.00 19.83 20.97
C ASN A 184 -6.50 18.39 20.77
N ASP A 185 -6.57 17.89 19.54
CA ASP A 185 -6.95 16.50 19.25
C ASP A 185 -5.80 15.49 19.44
N GLY A 186 -4.61 15.96 19.85
CA GLY A 186 -3.43 15.13 20.08
C GLY A 186 -2.68 14.68 18.83
N SER A 187 -3.06 15.16 17.64
CA SER A 187 -2.43 14.77 16.36
C SER A 187 -0.96 15.21 16.27
N LEU A 188 -0.62 16.36 16.89
CA LEU A 188 0.73 16.93 16.84
C LEU A 188 1.52 16.65 18.13
N MET A 189 2.26 15.55 18.17
CA MET A 189 3.11 15.19 19.33
C MET A 189 4.03 16.33 19.79
N PHE A 190 4.61 17.08 18.84
CA PHE A 190 5.49 18.22 19.13
C PHE A 190 4.79 19.58 18.99
N GLN A 191 3.45 19.60 18.85
CA GLN A 191 2.63 20.79 18.65
C GLN A 191 3.06 21.66 17.44
N GLN A 192 3.75 21.06 16.48
CA GLN A 192 4.33 21.72 15.31
C GLN A 192 3.97 20.94 14.03
N VAL A 193 3.84 21.68 12.94
CA VAL A 193 3.73 21.14 11.57
C VAL A 193 5.08 21.25 10.86
N PRO A 194 5.36 20.46 9.80
CA PRO A 194 4.46 19.61 9.01
C PRO A 194 3.99 18.35 9.72
N MET A 195 2.78 17.93 9.37
CA MET A 195 2.23 16.61 9.69
C MET A 195 1.76 15.93 8.39
N VAL A 196 2.00 14.63 8.28
CA VAL A 196 1.50 13.79 7.17
C VAL A 196 0.71 12.63 7.74
N GLU A 197 -0.51 12.45 7.25
CA GLU A 197 -1.28 11.22 7.44
C GLU A 197 -0.88 10.24 6.33
N ILE A 198 -0.30 9.09 6.69
CA ILE A 198 0.12 8.04 5.74
C ILE A 198 0.16 6.69 6.44
N ASP A 199 -0.38 5.64 5.81
CA ASP A 199 -0.39 4.27 6.34
C ASP A 199 -1.00 4.16 7.76
N GLY A 200 -2.06 4.91 8.03
CA GLY A 200 -2.68 4.99 9.35
C GLY A 200 -1.85 5.69 10.42
N MET A 201 -0.70 6.28 10.08
CA MET A 201 0.13 7.07 10.98
C MET A 201 -0.08 8.56 10.77
N LYS A 202 0.00 9.34 11.85
CA LYS A 202 0.16 10.80 11.83
C LYS A 202 1.62 11.13 12.13
N LEU A 203 2.44 11.24 11.09
CA LEU A 203 3.86 11.52 11.21
C LEU A 203 4.08 13.02 11.33
N VAL A 204 4.87 13.42 12.32
CA VAL A 204 5.34 14.80 12.54
C VAL A 204 6.86 14.83 12.50
N GLN A 205 7.45 16.02 12.32
CA GLN A 205 8.88 16.25 12.03
C GLN A 205 9.25 15.90 10.59
N THR A 206 9.66 16.91 9.82
CA THR A 206 10.02 16.78 8.39
C THR A 206 10.98 15.64 8.11
N ARG A 207 12.02 15.46 8.93
CA ARG A 207 13.04 14.42 8.72
C ARG A 207 12.48 13.01 8.91
N ALA A 208 11.61 12.81 9.90
CA ALA A 208 10.97 11.51 10.11
C ALA A 208 10.04 11.16 8.95
N ILE A 209 9.27 12.15 8.48
CA ILE A 209 8.39 12.00 7.31
C ILE A 209 9.19 11.65 6.05
N LEU A 210 10.27 12.39 5.77
CA LEU A 210 11.14 12.14 4.60
C LEU A 210 11.78 10.75 4.65
N ASN A 211 12.33 10.35 5.79
CA ASN A 211 12.96 9.04 5.94
C ASN A 211 11.96 7.90 5.75
N TYR A 212 10.74 8.07 6.25
CA TYR A 212 9.67 7.09 6.06
C TYR A 212 9.30 6.93 4.59
N ILE A 213 9.02 8.03 3.89
CA ILE A 213 8.66 8.03 2.46
C ILE A 213 9.82 7.48 1.62
N ALA A 214 11.06 7.92 1.87
CA ALA A 214 12.23 7.44 1.13
C ALA A 214 12.42 5.92 1.30
N SER A 215 12.23 5.41 2.52
CA SER A 215 12.32 3.97 2.78
C SER A 215 11.17 3.19 2.13
N LYS A 216 9.94 3.69 2.24
CA LYS A 216 8.73 3.05 1.70
C LYS A 216 8.78 2.92 0.17
N TYR A 217 9.27 3.94 -0.52
CA TYR A 217 9.30 3.99 -1.98
C TYR A 217 10.69 3.70 -2.58
N ASN A 218 11.61 3.14 -1.78
CA ASN A 218 12.96 2.74 -2.23
C ASN A 218 13.77 3.90 -2.85
N LEU A 219 13.60 5.10 -2.32
CA LEU A 219 14.37 6.32 -2.65
C LEU A 219 15.49 6.58 -1.63
N TYR A 220 15.73 5.64 -0.73
CA TYR A 220 16.81 5.65 0.24
C TYR A 220 17.94 4.71 -0.22
N GLY A 221 19.17 4.89 0.29
CA GLY A 221 20.32 4.10 -0.13
C GLY A 221 20.08 2.58 -0.06
N LYS A 222 20.58 1.83 -1.04
CA LYS A 222 20.31 0.38 -1.17
C LYS A 222 20.99 -0.45 -0.08
N ASP A 223 22.03 0.10 0.54
CA ASP A 223 22.80 -0.52 1.59
C ASP A 223 23.15 0.46 2.72
N MET A 224 23.72 -0.05 3.81
CA MET A 224 24.06 0.76 4.98
C MET A 224 25.04 1.90 4.69
N LYS A 225 25.93 1.75 3.69
CA LYS A 225 26.91 2.79 3.36
C LYS A 225 26.25 3.94 2.61
N GLU A 226 25.42 3.64 1.62
CA GLU A 226 24.66 4.65 0.89
C GLU A 226 23.69 5.40 1.81
N ARG A 227 23.03 4.71 2.74
CA ARG A 227 22.15 5.32 3.74
C ARG A 227 22.91 6.26 4.68
N ALA A 228 24.09 5.85 5.15
CA ALA A 228 24.94 6.70 5.99
C ALA A 228 25.39 7.97 5.25
N LEU A 229 25.71 7.88 3.95
CA LEU A 229 26.05 9.05 3.13
C LEU A 229 24.84 9.96 2.93
N TYR A 230 23.66 9.40 2.66
CA TYR A 230 22.42 10.17 2.57
C TYR A 230 22.15 10.94 3.87
N ASP A 231 22.25 10.27 5.02
CA ASP A 231 22.10 10.91 6.32
C ASP A 231 23.17 11.98 6.53
N MET A 232 24.43 11.73 6.19
CA MET A 232 25.47 12.75 6.29
C MET A 232 25.11 14.04 5.53
N PHE A 233 24.59 13.94 4.30
CA PHE A 233 24.21 15.11 3.50
C PHE A 233 22.92 15.80 3.96
N THR A 234 21.97 15.05 4.52
CA THR A 234 20.66 15.58 4.94
C THR A 234 20.63 16.02 6.40
N LEU A 235 21.52 15.47 7.24
CA LEU A 235 21.63 15.79 8.66
C LEU A 235 22.75 16.81 8.94
N GLY A 236 23.73 16.93 8.05
CA GLY A 236 24.85 17.85 8.20
C GLY A 236 24.42 19.32 8.12
N ASN A 237 24.89 20.11 9.07
CA ASN A 237 24.82 21.57 8.95
C ASN A 237 26.03 22.01 8.13
N ILE A 238 25.79 22.65 6.98
CA ILE A 238 26.86 23.31 6.24
C ILE A 238 27.26 24.54 7.04
N TRP A 239 28.43 24.48 7.67
CA TRP A 239 29.05 25.66 8.24
C TRP A 239 29.68 26.46 7.10
N VAL A 240 29.16 27.66 6.87
CA VAL A 240 29.78 28.63 5.95
C VAL A 240 30.56 29.61 6.82
N PRO A 241 31.90 29.65 6.73
CA PRO A 241 32.68 30.68 7.41
C PRO A 241 32.20 32.07 6.98
N SER A 242 31.95 32.93 7.95
CA SER A 242 31.69 34.37 7.76
C SER A 242 32.93 35.11 7.32
#